data_AF-A0A954D248-F1
#
_entry.id   AF-A0A954D248-F1
#
_cell.length_a   1.000
_cell.length_b   1.000
_cell.length_c   1.000
_cell.angle_alpha   90.00
_cell.angle_beta   90.00
_cell.angle_gamma   90.00
#
_symmetry.space_group_name_H-M   'P 1'
#
loop_
_entity.id
_entity.type
_entity.pdbx_description
1 polymer ?
#
loop_
_entity_poly.entity_id
_entity_poly.type
_entity_poly.pdbx_seq_one_letter_code
_entity_poly.pdbx_strand_id
1 'polypeptide(L)'
;MPAYDLAHEIARRRTFAIISHPDAGKTTLTEKLLLFGGAIQLAGTVKARKSARHATSDWMEGEKQRGISVTSSVMQFEYQGHT
;
A
#
# COMPACT_ATOMS: atom_id res chain seq x y z
N MET A 1 13.11 -31.80 6.12
CA MET A 1 12.53 -30.48 5.79
C MET A 1 11.77 -30.64 4.49
N PRO A 2 10.46 -30.34 4.41
CA PRO A 2 9.76 -30.44 3.13
C PRO A 2 10.42 -29.47 2.16
N ALA A 3 10.76 -29.94 0.96
CA ALA A 3 11.14 -29.05 -0.11
C ALA A 3 9.97 -28.10 -0.33
N TYR A 4 10.12 -26.83 0.03
CA TYR A 4 9.18 -25.80 -0.38
C TYR A 4 9.06 -25.91 -1.89
N ASP A 5 7.84 -26.11 -2.40
CA ASP A 5 7.58 -26.03 -3.83
C ASP A 5 7.76 -24.57 -4.24
N LEU A 6 9.00 -24.24 -4.62
CA LEU A 6 9.40 -22.90 -5.02
C LEU A 6 8.54 -22.40 -6.19
N ALA A 7 8.15 -23.30 -7.09
CA ALA A 7 7.27 -22.95 -8.21
C ALA A 7 5.88 -22.55 -7.71
N HIS A 8 5.34 -23.26 -6.71
CA HIS A 8 4.08 -22.90 -6.07
C HIS A 8 4.13 -21.53 -5.38
N GLU A 9 5.19 -21.25 -4.62
CA GLU A 9 5.36 -19.95 -3.94
C GLU A 9 5.51 -18.78 -4.92
N ILE A 10 6.23 -18.97 -6.03
CA ILE A 10 6.34 -17.96 -7.09
C ILE A 10 4.97 -17.75 -7.75
N ALA A 11 4.26 -18.82 -8.07
CA ALA A 11 2.97 -18.77 -8.75
C ALA A 11 1.86 -18.09 -7.92
N ARG A 12 1.94 -18.11 -6.59
CA ARG A 12 0.94 -17.47 -5.71
C ARG A 12 1.19 -15.99 -5.42
N ARG A 13 2.41 -15.47 -5.63
CA ARG A 13 2.77 -14.07 -5.31
C ARG A 13 2.28 -13.08 -6.37
N ARG A 14 1.78 -11.92 -5.94
CA ARG A 14 1.27 -10.84 -6.79
C ARG A 14 1.82 -9.49 -6.31
N THR A 15 2.89 -9.03 -6.94
CA THR A 15 3.50 -7.71 -6.65
C THR A 15 3.03 -6.68 -7.67
N PHE A 16 2.43 -5.59 -7.21
CA PHE A 16 1.94 -4.51 -8.07
C PHE A 16 2.09 -3.15 -7.38
N ALA A 17 1.98 -2.08 -8.17
CA ALA A 17 2.00 -0.69 -7.70
C ALA A 17 0.75 0.05 -8.16
N ILE A 18 0.27 0.99 -7.34
CA ILE A 18 -0.84 1.89 -7.68
C ILE A 18 -0.23 3.27 -8.01
N ILE A 19 -0.32 3.67 -9.28
CA ILE A 19 0.18 4.96 -9.77
C ILE A 19 -1.03 5.79 -10.21
N SER A 20 -1.14 7.01 -9.73
CA SER A 20 -2.24 7.90 -10.07
C SER A 20 -1.85 9.37 -9.95
N HIS A 21 -2.63 10.24 -10.59
CA HIS A 21 -2.59 11.68 -10.34
C HIS A 21 -2.84 11.99 -8.85
N PRO A 22 -2.33 13.12 -8.30
CA PRO A 22 -2.77 13.66 -7.02
C PRO A 22 -4.30 13.64 -6.88
N ASP A 23 -4.77 13.28 -5.69
CA ASP A 23 -6.20 13.22 -5.34
C ASP A 23 -7.11 12.24 -6.12
N ALA A 24 -6.57 11.44 -7.05
CA ALA A 24 -7.32 10.39 -7.76
C ALA A 24 -7.75 9.20 -6.89
N GLY A 25 -7.48 9.23 -5.58
CA GLY A 25 -7.97 8.23 -4.64
C GLY A 25 -7.09 6.99 -4.45
N LYS A 26 -5.81 6.99 -4.88
CA LYS A 26 -4.85 5.89 -4.65
C LYS A 26 -4.88 5.35 -3.20
N THR A 27 -4.89 6.25 -2.23
CA THR A 27 -4.91 5.90 -0.80
C THR A 27 -6.22 5.23 -0.40
N THR A 28 -7.36 5.73 -0.89
CA THR A 28 -8.68 5.12 -0.66
C THR A 28 -8.77 3.73 -1.28
N LEU A 29 -8.18 3.52 -2.47
CA LEU A 29 -8.13 2.22 -3.10
C LEU A 29 -7.27 1.23 -2.30
N THR A 30 -6.08 1.67 -1.85
CA THR A 30 -5.22 0.87 -0.97
C THR A 30 -5.93 0.45 0.31
N GLU A 31 -6.66 1.34 0.98
CA GLU A 31 -7.45 1.01 2.18
C GLU A 31 -8.46 -0.12 1.92
N LYS A 32 -9.19 -0.04 0.80
CA LYS A 32 -10.18 -1.06 0.44
C LYS A 32 -9.53 -2.41 0.11
N LEU A 33 -8.41 -2.40 -0.61
CA LEU A 33 -7.68 -3.63 -0.93
C LEU A 33 -7.21 -4.34 0.34
N LEU A 34 -6.65 -3.58 1.30
CA LEU A 34 -6.24 -4.13 2.60
C LEU A 34 -7.43 -4.65 3.40
N LEU A 35 -8.58 -3.96 3.38
CA LEU A 35 -9.81 -4.45 4.01
C LEU A 35 -10.27 -5.78 3.40
N PHE A 36 -10.29 -5.89 2.07
CA PHE A 36 -10.68 -7.11 1.36
C PHE A 36 -9.71 -8.28 1.61
N GLY A 37 -8.43 -7.98 1.86
CA GLY A 37 -7.42 -8.95 2.26
C GLY A 37 -7.40 -9.29 3.75
N GLY A 38 -8.36 -8.82 4.54
CA GLY A 38 -8.40 -9.04 5.99
C GLY A 38 -7.34 -8.27 6.78
N ALA A 39 -6.53 -7.42 6.15
CA ALA A 39 -5.50 -6.60 6.75
C ALA A 39 -6.10 -5.31 7.39
N ILE A 40 -7.08 -5.49 8.29
CA ILE A 40 -7.90 -4.41 8.87
C ILE A 40 -7.04 -3.36 9.61
N GLN A 41 -6.06 -3.80 10.40
CA GLN A 41 -5.13 -2.92 11.12
C GLN A 41 -4.31 -2.04 10.16
N LEU A 42 -3.86 -2.64 9.06
CA LEU A 42 -3.09 -1.95 8.02
C LEU A 42 -3.98 -0.95 7.27
N ALA A 43 -5.21 -1.33 6.93
CA ALA A 43 -6.20 -0.45 6.32
C ALA A 43 -6.50 0.78 7.21
N GLY A 44 -6.67 0.56 8.53
CA GLY A 44 -6.88 1.64 9.50
C GLY A 44 -5.69 2.60 9.61
N THR A 45 -4.46 2.07 9.53
CA THR A 45 -3.23 2.87 9.53
C THR A 45 -3.11 3.74 8.28
N VAL A 46 -3.49 3.23 7.10
CA VAL A 46 -3.51 4.01 5.86
C VAL A 46 -4.53 5.16 5.95
N LYS A 47 -5.73 4.88 6.48
CA LYS A 47 -6.75 5.91 6.72
C LYS A 47 -6.29 6.97 7.71
N ALA A 48 -5.67 6.57 8.82
CA ALA A 48 -5.13 7.50 9.81
C ALA A 48 -4.05 8.42 9.22
N ARG A 49 -3.14 7.89 8.39
CA ARG A 49 -2.14 8.70 7.66
C ARG A 49 -2.77 9.67 6.67
N LYS A 50 -3.82 9.25 5.95
CA LYS A 50 -4.57 10.13 5.05
C LYS A 50 -5.22 11.29 5.82
N SER A 51 -5.86 11.00 6.95
CA SER A 51 -6.49 12.02 7.80
C SER A 51 -5.47 12.94 8.47
N ALA A 52 -4.33 12.43 8.93
CA ALA A 52 -3.25 13.23 9.53
C ALA A 52 -2.60 14.22 8.53
N ARG A 53 -2.59 13.89 7.23
CA ARG A 53 -2.10 14.79 6.17
C ARG A 53 -2.97 16.03 5.91
N HIS A 54 -4.13 16.16 6.55
CA HIS A 54 -4.99 17.34 6.40
C HIS A 54 -4.55 18.53 7.28
N ALA A 55 -3.56 18.35 8.16
CA ALA A 55 -3.08 19.41 9.03
C ALA A 55 -1.55 19.37 9.19
N THR A 56 -0.80 19.89 8.21
CA THR A 56 0.44 20.66 8.44
C THR A 56 1.02 21.15 7.11
N SER A 57 1.09 22.47 7.01
CA SER A 57 1.59 23.25 5.88
C SER A 57 3.07 23.01 5.53
N ASP A 58 3.81 22.25 6.36
CA ASP A 58 5.29 22.23 6.32
C ASP A 58 5.91 20.94 5.76
N TRP A 59 5.10 19.98 5.29
CA TRP A 59 5.61 18.78 4.60
C TRP A 59 5.96 19.00 3.12
N MET A 60 5.59 20.16 2.56
CA MET A 60 5.53 20.37 1.11
C MET A 60 6.86 20.78 0.46
N GLU A 61 7.85 21.31 1.17
CA GLU A 61 8.99 21.94 0.48
C GLU A 61 10.05 20.93 0.00
N GLY A 62 10.33 19.90 0.80
CA GLY A 62 11.30 18.85 0.46
C GLY A 62 10.78 17.78 -0.52
N GLU A 63 9.51 17.38 -0.40
CA GLU A 63 8.91 16.36 -1.30
C GLU A 63 8.57 16.94 -2.69
N LYS A 64 8.19 18.23 -2.76
CA LYS A 64 7.84 18.91 -4.02
C LYS A 64 9.06 19.14 -4.92
N GLN A 65 10.25 19.35 -4.36
CA GLN A 65 11.48 19.53 -5.15
C GLN A 65 11.92 18.28 -5.91
N ARG A 66 11.54 17.08 -5.44
CA ARG A 66 11.92 15.82 -6.08
C ARG A 66 10.80 15.18 -6.89
N GLY A 67 9.55 15.63 -6.74
CA GLY A 67 8.40 15.10 -7.51
C GLY A 67 8.06 13.64 -7.19
N ILE A 68 8.59 13.10 -6.10
CA ILE A 68 8.38 11.73 -5.65
C ILE A 68 7.78 11.74 -4.26
N SER A 69 6.64 11.07 -4.10
CA SER A 69 6.10 10.73 -2.78
C SER A 69 6.92 9.55 -2.24
N VAL A 70 8.05 9.83 -1.59
CA VAL A 70 9.00 8.83 -1.05
C VAL A 70 8.50 8.29 0.30
N THR A 71 7.28 7.80 0.32
CA THR A 71 6.78 6.91 1.37
C THR A 71 6.18 5.68 0.70
N SER A 72 6.99 4.95 -0.07
CA SER A 72 6.62 3.64 -0.61
C SER A 72 6.49 2.65 0.55
N SER A 73 5.36 2.68 1.24
CA SER A 73 4.99 1.66 2.22
C SER A 73 4.72 0.38 1.42
N VAL A 74 5.68 -0.54 1.37
CA VAL A 74 5.44 -1.89 0.87
C VAL A 74 4.46 -2.55 1.83
N MET A 75 3.37 -3.09 1.30
CA MET A 75 2.32 -3.74 2.08
C MET A 75 2.02 -5.08 1.43
N GLN A 76 1.92 -6.12 2.26
CA GLN A 76 1.60 -7.48 1.86
C GLN A 76 0.30 -7.88 2.55
N PHE A 77 -0.61 -8.50 1.80
CA PHE A 77 -1.87 -9.03 2.32
C PHE A 77 -2.25 -10.28 1.52
N GLU A 78 -2.93 -11.22 2.16
CA GLU A 78 -3.46 -12.39 1.45
C GLU A 78 -4.83 -12.07 0.84
N TYR A 79 -5.07 -12.55 -0.38
CA TYR A 79 -6.36 -12.45 -1.06
C TYR A 79 -6.59 -13.68 -1.94
N GLN A 80 -7.66 -14.44 -1.65
CA GLN A 80 -8.05 -15.64 -2.42
C GLN A 80 -6.91 -16.66 -2.62
N GLY A 81 -6.06 -16.85 -1.61
CA GLY A 81 -4.92 -17.78 -1.69
C GLY A 81 -3.67 -17.22 -2.40
N HIS A 82 -3.70 -15.95 -2.78
CA HIS A 82 -2.56 -15.20 -3.30
C HIS A 82 -2.00 -14.24 -2.25
N THR A 83 -0.71 -13.91 -2.34
CA THR A 83 -0.03 -12.97 -1.43
C THR A 83 0.82 -11.93 -2.14
#